data_AF-A0A1D2AAX2-F1
#
_entry.id   AF-A0A1D2AAX2-F1
#
_cell.length_a   1.000
_cell.length_b   1.000
_cell.length_c   1.000
_cell.angle_alpha   90.00
_cell.angle_beta   90.00
_cell.angle_gamma   90.00
#
_symmetry.space_group_name_H-M   'P 1'
#
loop_
_entity.id
_entity.type
_entity.pdbx_description
1 polymer ?
#
loop_
_entity_poly.entity_id
_entity_poly.type
_entity_poly.pdbx_seq_one_letter_code
_entity_poly.pdbx_strand_id
1 'polypeptide(L)'
;MSQPGPNKFQTTAPLPIPSAHPTVESFFPFKSRVESINDQRPENSRLKAVLVGPWVMAGVTDGKRNITADPRSIDTLLSMPSSADLVSLRPFTLERGMQNEGPILLTRHAANATLLAVPHPQSPSRAAAMDATFRLVPGADGACSDGSQGVEGGPLLTPGRCVSLEPMGHPGQRLRQQHDGSLTVVAGAGAGVSPSVFTVAACSEPGNLCLLGASAGDKAGASPSIHLLAPAAPQYPLGSRVLKGLDSQYLLVPIGQIIDEHYTTYFEFLDPPAAVSM
;
A
#
# COMPACT_ATOMS: atom_id res chain seq x y z
N MET A 1 -33.86 -22.41 -9.83
CA MET A 1 -32.83 -23.25 -10.48
C MET A 1 -31.79 -23.63 -9.44
N SER A 2 -31.52 -24.92 -9.26
CA SER A 2 -30.40 -25.37 -8.40
C SER A 2 -29.09 -24.93 -9.05
N GLN A 3 -28.19 -24.30 -8.29
CA GLN A 3 -26.83 -24.08 -8.79
C GLN A 3 -26.17 -25.45 -9.04
N PRO A 4 -25.44 -25.62 -10.15
CA PRO A 4 -24.64 -26.83 -10.35
C PRO A 4 -23.57 -26.93 -9.25
N GLY A 5 -23.24 -28.16 -8.87
CA GLY A 5 -22.09 -28.43 -7.99
C GLY A 5 -20.77 -27.98 -8.63
N PRO A 6 -19.66 -27.96 -7.85
CA PRO A 6 -18.36 -27.52 -8.34
C PRO A 6 -17.92 -28.30 -9.59
N ASN A 7 -17.21 -27.62 -10.50
CA ASN A 7 -16.70 -28.16 -11.76
C ASN A 7 -17.78 -28.73 -12.71
N LYS A 8 -18.96 -28.10 -12.77
CA LYS A 8 -20.04 -28.47 -13.69
C LYS A 8 -20.52 -27.27 -14.49
N PHE A 9 -21.01 -27.52 -15.71
CA PHE A 9 -21.63 -26.49 -16.54
C PHE A 9 -23.09 -26.25 -16.14
N GLN A 10 -23.52 -25.00 -16.23
CA GLN A 10 -24.94 -24.63 -16.17
C GLN A 10 -25.44 -24.37 -17.59
N THR A 11 -26.34 -25.21 -18.09
CA THR A 11 -26.97 -25.00 -19.40
C THR A 11 -28.32 -24.36 -19.22
N THR A 12 -28.57 -23.25 -19.91
CA THR A 12 -29.90 -22.62 -20.01
C THR A 12 -30.59 -23.02 -21.31
N ALA A 13 -31.88 -23.31 -21.26
CA ALA A 13 -32.67 -23.57 -22.47
C ALA A 13 -32.69 -22.32 -23.38
N PRO A 14 -32.82 -22.48 -24.72
CA PRO A 14 -32.98 -21.36 -25.63
C PRO A 14 -34.18 -20.50 -25.23
N LEU A 15 -34.02 -19.17 -25.24
CA LEU A 15 -35.10 -18.25 -24.86
C LEU A 15 -36.26 -18.34 -25.88
N PRO A 16 -37.53 -18.37 -25.45
CA PRO A 16 -38.66 -18.66 -26.35
C PRO A 16 -39.00 -17.58 -27.39
N ILE A 17 -38.30 -16.45 -27.47
CA ILE A 17 -38.64 -15.30 -28.32
C ILE A 17 -37.36 -14.51 -28.65
N PRO A 18 -37.16 -13.98 -29.88
CA PRO A 18 -36.05 -13.08 -30.15
C PRO A 18 -36.31 -11.73 -29.46
N SER A 19 -35.98 -11.60 -28.18
CA SER A 19 -35.58 -10.29 -27.68
C SER A 19 -34.29 -9.93 -28.44
N ALA A 20 -34.20 -8.74 -29.01
CA ALA A 20 -33.05 -8.35 -29.84
C ALA A 20 -31.69 -8.50 -29.11
N HIS A 21 -31.68 -8.53 -27.77
CA HIS A 21 -30.49 -8.73 -26.94
C HIS A 21 -30.82 -9.50 -25.64
N PRO A 22 -30.79 -10.85 -25.64
CA PRO A 22 -30.94 -11.61 -24.42
C PRO A 22 -29.75 -11.35 -23.48
N THR A 23 -30.02 -10.88 -22.26
CA THR A 23 -28.99 -10.66 -21.23
C THR A 23 -28.95 -11.86 -20.29
N VAL A 24 -27.76 -12.42 -20.09
CA VAL A 24 -27.51 -13.49 -19.12
C VAL A 24 -26.57 -12.95 -18.05
N GLU A 25 -27.06 -12.86 -16.82
CA GLU A 25 -26.26 -12.49 -15.66
C GLU A 25 -25.85 -13.75 -14.89
N SER A 26 -24.59 -13.79 -14.47
CA SER A 26 -24.06 -14.89 -13.65
C SER A 26 -23.23 -14.33 -12.50
N PHE A 27 -23.35 -14.97 -11.35
CA PHE A 27 -22.66 -14.57 -10.13
C PHE A 27 -21.78 -15.72 -9.65
N PHE A 28 -20.47 -15.47 -9.57
CA PHE A 28 -19.49 -16.42 -9.06
C PHE A 28 -18.88 -15.87 -7.77
N PRO A 29 -19.27 -16.40 -6.59
CA PRO A 29 -18.72 -15.93 -5.33
C PRO A 29 -17.24 -16.29 -5.21
N PHE A 30 -16.38 -15.28 -5.10
CA PHE A 30 -14.94 -15.49 -4.87
C PHE A 30 -14.69 -15.61 -3.38
N LYS A 31 -14.53 -16.84 -2.90
CA LYS A 31 -14.17 -17.13 -1.51
C LYS A 31 -12.66 -17.00 -1.30
N SER A 32 -12.26 -16.51 -0.14
CA SER A 32 -10.86 -16.57 0.25
C SER A 32 -10.56 -17.90 0.97
N ARG A 33 -9.35 -18.41 0.81
CA ARG A 33 -8.90 -19.63 1.47
C ARG A 33 -7.39 -19.64 1.59
N VAL A 34 -6.91 -20.40 2.56
CA VAL A 34 -5.48 -20.64 2.78
C VAL A 34 -5.23 -22.13 2.62
N GLU A 35 -4.28 -22.49 1.76
CA GLU A 35 -3.96 -23.88 1.45
C GLU A 35 -2.48 -24.14 1.76
N SER A 36 -2.18 -25.27 2.40
CA SER A 36 -0.80 -25.73 2.54
C SER A 36 -0.23 -26.09 1.18
N ILE A 37 1.05 -25.80 0.96
CA ILE A 37 1.71 -26.21 -0.27
C ILE A 37 1.95 -27.72 -0.28
N ASN A 38 1.92 -28.33 -1.47
CA ASN A 38 2.25 -29.74 -1.64
C ASN A 38 3.78 -29.93 -1.68
N ASP A 39 4.44 -29.63 -0.56
CA ASP A 39 5.87 -29.81 -0.36
C ASP A 39 6.08 -30.60 0.94
N GLN A 40 6.78 -31.73 0.83
CA GLN A 40 7.00 -32.67 1.94
C GLN A 40 8.24 -32.32 2.77
N ARG A 41 9.00 -31.29 2.38
CA ARG A 41 10.16 -30.85 3.14
C ARG A 41 9.74 -30.24 4.48
N PRO A 42 10.31 -30.69 5.62
CA PRO A 42 9.90 -30.23 6.95
C PRO A 42 9.96 -28.71 7.13
N GLU A 43 10.96 -28.05 6.53
CA GLU A 43 11.14 -26.59 6.56
C GLU A 43 9.99 -25.81 5.89
N ASN A 44 9.22 -26.47 5.02
CA ASN A 44 8.13 -25.88 4.25
C ASN A 44 6.74 -26.22 4.81
N SER A 45 6.67 -27.00 5.89
CA SER A 45 5.41 -27.47 6.49
C SER A 45 4.45 -26.35 6.93
N ARG A 46 5.00 -25.17 7.24
CA ARG A 46 4.25 -23.97 7.65
C ARG A 46 3.89 -23.04 6.50
N LEU A 47 4.43 -23.29 5.30
CA LEU A 47 4.17 -22.47 4.14
C LEU A 47 2.76 -22.72 3.63
N LYS A 48 2.01 -21.64 3.46
CA LYS A 48 0.66 -21.66 2.93
C LYS A 48 0.49 -20.62 1.83
N ALA A 49 -0.26 -20.97 0.82
CA ALA A 49 -0.72 -20.07 -0.22
C ALA A 49 -2.04 -19.41 0.20
N VAL A 50 -2.19 -18.13 -0.13
CA VAL A 50 -3.46 -17.41 0.01
C VAL A 50 -4.13 -17.37 -1.36
N LEU A 51 -5.41 -17.77 -1.42
CA LEU A 51 -6.18 -17.78 -2.66
C LEU A 51 -7.46 -16.97 -2.48
N VAL A 52 -7.81 -16.19 -3.51
CA VAL A 52 -9.08 -15.44 -3.57
C VAL A 52 -9.77 -15.79 -4.87
N GLY A 53 -10.84 -16.58 -4.79
CA GLY A 53 -11.48 -17.16 -5.97
C GLY A 53 -10.48 -18.01 -6.79
N PRO A 54 -10.29 -17.72 -8.08
CA PRO A 54 -9.33 -18.43 -8.92
C PRO A 54 -7.89 -17.91 -8.79
N TRP A 55 -7.66 -16.82 -8.05
CA TRP A 55 -6.34 -16.19 -7.99
C TRP A 55 -5.50 -16.75 -6.85
N VAL A 56 -4.28 -17.16 -7.20
CA VAL A 56 -3.19 -17.31 -6.23
C VAL A 56 -2.65 -15.91 -5.96
N MET A 57 -2.59 -15.54 -4.68
CA MET A 57 -2.17 -14.23 -4.25
C MET A 57 -0.70 -14.27 -3.83
N ALA A 58 0.05 -13.26 -4.24
CA ALA A 58 1.43 -13.05 -3.83
C ALA A 58 1.57 -11.72 -3.08
N GLY A 59 2.35 -11.72 -2.01
CA GLY A 59 2.63 -10.53 -1.21
C GLY A 59 3.77 -9.74 -1.82
N VAL A 60 3.55 -8.45 -2.07
CA VAL A 60 4.61 -7.50 -2.42
C VAL A 60 5.43 -7.22 -1.15
N THR A 61 6.72 -7.57 -1.18
CA THR A 61 7.59 -7.51 0.00
C THR A 61 9.07 -7.66 -0.37
N ASP A 62 9.96 -7.11 0.45
CA ASP A 62 11.42 -7.26 0.32
C ASP A 62 11.98 -8.52 1.03
N GLY A 63 11.16 -9.57 1.20
CA GLY A 63 11.63 -10.88 1.67
C GLY A 63 11.12 -11.32 3.05
N LYS A 64 10.23 -10.56 3.69
CA LYS A 64 9.48 -11.08 4.85
C LYS A 64 8.26 -11.85 4.36
N ARG A 65 8.01 -13.03 4.93
CA ARG A 65 6.85 -13.86 4.57
C ARG A 65 6.02 -14.32 5.77
N ASN A 66 6.39 -13.88 6.97
CA ASN A 66 5.80 -14.36 8.21
C ASN A 66 4.54 -13.55 8.50
N ILE A 67 3.49 -14.25 8.88
CA ILE A 67 2.24 -13.64 9.31
C ILE A 67 1.72 -14.32 10.56
N THR A 68 1.57 -13.55 11.62
CA THR A 68 0.96 -14.04 12.86
C THR A 68 -0.56 -13.92 12.76
N ALA A 69 -1.24 -15.03 12.45
CA ALA A 69 -2.69 -15.10 12.34
C ALA A 69 -3.18 -16.55 12.20
N ASP A 70 -4.44 -16.82 12.58
CA ASP A 70 -5.10 -18.10 12.24
C ASP A 70 -5.48 -18.11 10.74
N PRO A 71 -4.95 -19.07 9.94
CA PRO A 71 -5.34 -19.24 8.53
C PRO A 71 -6.85 -19.39 8.30
N ARG A 72 -7.59 -19.93 9.29
CA ARG A 72 -9.05 -20.13 9.19
C ARG A 72 -9.82 -18.81 9.22
N SER A 73 -9.21 -17.74 9.72
CA SER A 73 -9.82 -16.42 9.81
C SER A 73 -9.56 -15.55 8.56
N ILE A 74 -9.02 -16.11 7.48
CA ILE A 74 -8.56 -15.36 6.29
C ILE A 74 -9.59 -14.38 5.72
N ASP A 75 -10.88 -14.72 5.73
CA ASP A 75 -11.96 -13.85 5.25
C ASP A 75 -12.05 -12.53 6.03
N THR A 76 -11.63 -12.52 7.30
CA THR A 76 -11.59 -11.33 8.17
C THR A 76 -10.25 -10.59 8.13
N LEU A 77 -9.18 -11.30 7.74
CA LEU A 77 -7.82 -10.73 7.67
C LEU A 77 -7.57 -9.98 6.36
N LEU A 78 -8.34 -10.30 5.32
CA LEU A 78 -8.27 -9.65 4.02
C LEU A 78 -9.21 -8.45 3.94
N SER A 79 -8.66 -7.31 3.52
CA SER A 79 -9.44 -6.11 3.23
C SER A 79 -9.11 -5.56 1.84
N MET A 80 -10.00 -4.72 1.29
CA MET A 80 -9.71 -4.01 0.06
C MET A 80 -8.79 -2.81 0.34
N PRO A 81 -7.66 -2.66 -0.37
CA PRO A 81 -6.85 -1.46 -0.25
C PRO A 81 -7.64 -0.26 -0.79
N SER A 82 -7.55 0.88 -0.09
CA SER A 82 -8.14 2.13 -0.55
C SER A 82 -7.16 2.86 -1.45
N SER A 83 -7.62 3.26 -2.64
CA SER A 83 -6.87 4.16 -3.55
C SER A 83 -7.17 5.64 -3.29
N ALA A 84 -7.95 5.95 -2.25
CA ALA A 84 -8.15 7.34 -1.82
C ALA A 84 -6.85 7.88 -1.21
N ASP A 85 -6.66 9.20 -1.35
CA ASP A 85 -5.56 9.96 -0.75
C ASP A 85 -4.15 9.45 -1.13
N LEU A 86 -4.03 8.84 -2.33
CA LEU A 86 -2.74 8.50 -2.93
C LEU A 86 -2.06 9.74 -3.52
N VAL A 87 -0.77 9.88 -3.24
CA VAL A 87 0.07 10.99 -3.67
C VAL A 87 1.45 10.49 -4.07
N SER A 88 2.11 11.22 -4.95
CA SER A 88 3.55 11.09 -5.17
C SER A 88 4.28 12.29 -4.58
N LEU A 89 5.55 12.09 -4.24
CA LEU A 89 6.36 13.05 -3.52
C LEU A 89 7.50 13.55 -4.40
N ARG A 90 7.76 14.86 -4.40
CA ARG A 90 8.89 15.47 -5.10
C ARG A 90 9.71 16.37 -4.16
N PRO A 91 11.04 16.27 -4.12
CA PRO A 91 11.88 17.19 -3.35
C PRO A 91 11.79 18.61 -3.91
N PHE A 92 11.77 19.60 -3.02
CA PHE A 92 11.76 21.02 -3.38
C PHE A 92 13.03 21.47 -4.12
N THR A 93 14.19 20.87 -3.83
CA THR A 93 15.51 21.29 -4.36
C THR A 93 15.74 21.00 -5.85
N LEU A 94 14.77 20.41 -6.54
CA LEU A 94 14.86 20.01 -7.96
C LEU A 94 13.96 20.89 -8.84
N GLU A 95 14.08 22.21 -8.71
CA GLU A 95 13.28 23.17 -9.49
C GLU A 95 13.91 23.57 -10.83
N ARG A 96 15.08 23.04 -11.22
CA ARG A 96 15.68 23.47 -12.50
C ARG A 96 16.63 22.44 -13.11
N GLY A 97 16.27 21.92 -14.29
CA GLY A 97 17.30 21.37 -15.20
C GLY A 97 16.91 20.27 -16.19
N MET A 98 15.72 19.67 -16.13
CA MET A 98 15.46 18.44 -16.90
C MET A 98 14.14 18.52 -17.66
N GLN A 99 14.11 19.30 -18.74
CA GLN A 99 12.91 19.52 -19.57
C GLN A 99 12.47 18.28 -20.37
N ASN A 100 13.26 17.19 -20.39
CA ASN A 100 13.04 16.04 -21.30
C ASN A 100 12.95 14.65 -20.65
N GLU A 101 13.03 14.48 -19.32
CA GLU A 101 13.13 13.12 -18.70
C GLU A 101 12.00 12.74 -17.71
N GLY A 102 10.90 13.49 -17.67
CA GLY A 102 9.78 13.23 -16.74
C GLY A 102 10.01 13.81 -15.34
N PRO A 103 9.02 13.74 -14.42
CA PRO A 103 9.16 14.31 -13.09
C PRO A 103 10.14 13.49 -12.25
N ILE A 104 11.00 14.16 -11.46
CA ILE A 104 11.80 13.50 -10.45
C ILE A 104 10.92 13.24 -9.22
N LEU A 105 10.80 11.99 -8.80
CA LEU A 105 9.98 11.57 -7.66
C LEU A 105 10.84 10.96 -6.57
N LEU A 106 10.35 11.00 -5.33
CA LEU A 106 10.90 10.20 -4.24
C LEU A 106 10.40 8.76 -4.38
N THR A 107 11.34 7.83 -4.54
CA THR A 107 11.09 6.41 -4.70
C THR A 107 11.74 5.64 -3.57
N ARG A 108 11.04 4.64 -3.05
CA ARG A 108 11.59 3.75 -2.02
C ARG A 108 12.73 2.91 -2.60
N HIS A 109 13.87 2.91 -1.92
CA HIS A 109 14.98 2.03 -2.25
C HIS A 109 14.90 0.75 -1.42
N ALA A 110 14.79 -0.40 -2.08
CA ALA A 110 14.52 -1.69 -1.45
C ALA A 110 15.61 -2.13 -0.45
N ALA A 111 16.89 -1.84 -0.74
CA ALA A 111 18.00 -2.40 0.05
C ALA A 111 18.19 -1.76 1.44
N ASN A 112 17.79 -0.50 1.62
CA ASN A 112 18.04 0.26 2.85
C ASN A 112 16.78 1.00 3.36
N ALA A 113 15.64 0.80 2.71
CA ALA A 113 14.37 1.44 3.04
C ALA A 113 14.43 2.98 3.08
N THR A 114 15.42 3.62 2.45
CA THR A 114 15.47 5.09 2.30
C THR A 114 14.69 5.52 1.08
N LEU A 115 14.20 6.76 1.05
CA LEU A 115 13.68 7.36 -0.18
C LEU A 115 14.79 8.07 -0.94
N LEU A 116 14.86 7.83 -2.25
CA LEU A 116 15.80 8.47 -3.17
C LEU A 116 15.03 9.30 -4.19
N ALA A 117 15.58 10.45 -4.57
CA ALA A 117 15.07 11.24 -5.67
C ALA A 117 15.55 10.63 -6.99
N VAL A 118 14.63 10.10 -7.79
CA VAL A 118 14.95 9.39 -9.04
C VAL A 118 14.11 9.95 -10.20
N PRO A 119 14.69 10.16 -11.40
CA PRO A 119 13.90 10.47 -12.58
C PRO A 119 12.84 9.39 -12.81
N HIS A 120 11.58 9.79 -12.82
CA HIS A 120 10.48 8.87 -13.05
C HIS A 120 10.09 8.94 -14.53
N PRO A 121 10.27 7.85 -15.30
CA PRO A 121 9.98 7.87 -16.73
C PRO A 121 8.49 8.12 -16.97
N GLN A 122 8.13 8.53 -18.19
CA GLN A 122 6.74 8.77 -18.57
C GLN A 122 5.86 7.51 -18.49
N SER A 123 6.47 6.32 -18.58
CA SER A 123 5.80 5.02 -18.49
C SER A 123 6.61 4.10 -17.59
N PRO A 124 6.57 4.34 -16.26
CA PRO A 124 7.32 3.55 -15.30
C PRO A 124 6.77 2.13 -15.25
N SER A 125 7.61 1.18 -14.82
CA SER A 125 7.10 -0.13 -14.41
C SER A 125 6.13 0.06 -13.26
N ARG A 126 5.18 -0.87 -13.12
CA ARG A 126 4.20 -0.80 -12.05
C ARG A 126 4.86 -0.83 -10.66
N ALA A 127 5.91 -1.64 -10.50
CA ALA A 127 6.74 -1.68 -9.30
C ALA A 127 7.29 -0.29 -8.95
N ALA A 128 7.93 0.37 -9.92
CA ALA A 128 8.48 1.71 -9.73
C ALA A 128 7.39 2.74 -9.39
N ALA A 129 6.25 2.68 -10.08
CA ALA A 129 5.12 3.57 -9.83
C ALA A 129 4.57 3.40 -8.40
N MET A 130 4.46 2.16 -7.92
CA MET A 130 4.02 1.85 -6.56
C MET A 130 5.04 2.29 -5.50
N ASP A 131 6.34 2.14 -5.75
CA ASP A 131 7.41 2.61 -4.85
C ASP A 131 7.54 4.14 -4.80
N ALA A 132 7.02 4.83 -5.81
CA ALA A 132 6.94 6.30 -5.88
C ALA A 132 5.58 6.86 -5.39
N THR A 133 4.67 5.99 -4.94
CA THR A 133 3.32 6.37 -4.50
C THR A 133 3.11 6.06 -3.03
N PHE A 134 2.49 7.02 -2.33
CA PHE A 134 2.24 6.97 -0.90
C PHE A 134 0.78 7.28 -0.63
N ARG A 135 0.20 6.63 0.37
CA ARG A 135 -1.10 6.93 0.91
C ARG A 135 -0.96 7.88 2.09
N LEU A 136 -1.73 8.95 2.09
CA LEU A 136 -1.89 9.80 3.27
C LEU A 136 -2.72 9.04 4.31
N VAL A 137 -2.22 9.00 5.55
CA VAL A 137 -2.94 8.45 6.69
C VAL A 137 -3.02 9.52 7.78
N PRO A 138 -4.09 9.55 8.60
CA PRO A 138 -4.15 10.47 9.73
C PRO A 138 -2.91 10.36 10.63
N GLY A 139 -2.34 11.50 11.00
CA GLY A 139 -1.32 11.58 12.05
C GLY A 139 -1.84 11.01 13.36
N ALA A 140 -1.00 10.30 14.11
CA ALA A 140 -1.42 9.59 15.31
C ALA A 140 -1.77 10.52 16.48
N ASP A 141 -1.26 11.76 16.46
CA ASP A 141 -1.40 12.73 17.54
C ASP A 141 -1.65 14.11 16.91
N GLY A 142 -2.41 14.96 17.61
CA GLY A 142 -2.72 16.33 17.16
C GLY A 142 -1.49 17.23 16.97
N ALA A 143 -0.28 16.76 17.28
CA ALA A 143 0.97 17.47 17.02
C ALA A 143 1.64 16.98 15.72
N CYS A 144 1.90 17.90 14.81
CA CYS A 144 2.68 17.70 13.62
C CYS A 144 4.20 17.78 13.92
N SER A 145 5.03 17.28 13.01
CA SER A 145 6.50 17.28 13.15
C SER A 145 7.10 18.68 13.12
N ASP A 146 6.44 19.64 12.48
CA ASP A 146 6.85 21.06 12.51
C ASP A 146 6.47 21.77 13.83
N GLY A 147 5.89 21.04 14.80
CA GLY A 147 5.42 21.57 16.08
C GLY A 147 4.05 22.25 16.03
N SER A 148 3.39 22.29 14.85
CA SER A 148 2.05 22.82 14.72
C SER A 148 1.00 21.88 15.31
N GLN A 149 -0.14 22.45 15.72
CA GLN A 149 -1.32 21.69 16.09
C GLN A 149 -2.17 21.42 14.84
N GLY A 150 -2.50 20.16 14.62
CA GLY A 150 -3.32 19.71 13.51
C GLY A 150 -4.75 20.21 13.66
N VAL A 151 -5.30 20.73 12.57
CA VAL A 151 -6.75 20.99 12.47
C VAL A 151 -7.48 19.64 12.48
N GLU A 152 -8.60 19.49 13.20
CA GLU A 152 -9.40 18.26 13.18
C GLU A 152 -10.50 18.27 12.11
N GLY A 153 -10.86 17.08 11.63
CA GLY A 153 -11.94 16.89 10.65
C GLY A 153 -11.56 17.25 9.20
N GLY A 154 -12.43 16.86 8.27
CA GLY A 154 -12.27 17.13 6.83
C GLY A 154 -11.28 16.21 6.09
N PRO A 155 -11.11 16.43 4.77
CA PRO A 155 -10.17 15.67 3.93
C PRO A 155 -8.71 15.77 4.41
N LEU A 156 -7.91 14.72 4.16
CA LEU A 156 -6.51 14.70 4.60
C LEU A 156 -5.63 15.72 3.88
N LEU A 157 -6.00 16.13 2.66
CA LEU A 157 -5.29 17.13 1.86
C LEU A 157 -5.62 18.58 2.26
N THR A 158 -6.43 18.81 3.28
CA THR A 158 -6.73 20.17 3.76
C THR A 158 -5.47 20.77 4.43
N PRO A 159 -5.07 22.00 4.06
CA PRO A 159 -3.98 22.69 4.75
C PRO A 159 -4.19 22.78 6.27
N GLY A 160 -3.13 22.55 7.05
CA GLY A 160 -3.15 22.46 8.51
C GLY A 160 -3.44 21.06 9.07
N ARG A 161 -3.72 20.06 8.22
CA ARG A 161 -3.87 18.67 8.66
C ARG A 161 -2.53 18.01 8.92
N CYS A 162 -2.48 17.20 9.98
CA CYS A 162 -1.35 16.34 10.31
C CYS A 162 -1.54 14.95 9.66
N VAL A 163 -0.59 14.53 8.83
CA VAL A 163 -0.64 13.28 8.06
C VAL A 163 0.66 12.50 8.18
N SER A 164 0.58 11.18 8.30
CA SER A 164 1.71 10.31 8.01
C SER A 164 1.60 9.77 6.57
N LEU A 165 2.72 9.31 6.05
CA LEU A 165 2.81 8.74 4.70
C LEU A 165 3.07 7.25 4.80
N GLU A 166 2.22 6.45 4.17
CA GLU A 166 2.35 5.00 4.05
C GLU A 166 2.70 4.62 2.61
N PRO A 167 3.77 3.88 2.34
CA PRO A 167 4.10 3.46 0.97
C PRO A 167 3.02 2.52 0.40
N MET A 168 2.60 2.76 -0.84
CA MET A 168 1.52 1.99 -1.49
C MET A 168 1.82 0.49 -1.57
N GLY A 169 3.06 0.12 -1.88
CA GLY A 169 3.48 -1.30 -1.94
C GLY A 169 3.64 -1.98 -0.57
N HIS A 170 3.64 -1.21 0.53
CA HIS A 170 4.02 -1.69 1.86
C HIS A 170 3.06 -1.15 2.93
N PRO A 171 1.78 -1.57 2.92
CA PRO A 171 0.80 -1.14 3.91
C PRO A 171 1.26 -1.46 5.33
N GLY A 172 0.88 -0.63 6.30
CA GLY A 172 1.30 -0.74 7.69
C GLY A 172 2.70 -0.17 7.99
N GLN A 173 3.49 0.16 6.97
CA GLN A 173 4.75 0.90 7.13
C GLN A 173 4.52 2.40 6.97
N ARG A 174 5.38 3.23 7.55
CA ARG A 174 5.25 4.68 7.50
C ARG A 174 6.60 5.36 7.27
N LEU A 175 6.59 6.58 6.78
CA LEU A 175 7.80 7.38 6.66
C LEU A 175 8.23 7.99 7.99
N ARG A 176 9.54 8.05 8.18
CA ARG A 176 10.23 8.79 9.23
C ARG A 176 11.30 9.67 8.61
N GLN A 177 11.25 10.95 8.93
CA GLN A 177 12.29 11.92 8.68
C GLN A 177 13.42 11.74 9.70
N GLN A 178 14.63 11.61 9.20
CA GLN A 178 15.86 11.51 9.98
C GLN A 178 16.41 12.90 10.31
N HIS A 179 17.37 12.97 11.23
CA HIS A 179 18.04 14.23 11.61
C HIS A 179 18.78 14.90 10.44
N ASP A 180 19.27 14.12 9.47
CA ASP A 180 19.93 14.62 8.27
C ASP A 180 18.93 15.06 7.18
N GLY A 181 17.62 15.01 7.45
CA GLY A 181 16.56 15.33 6.52
C GLY A 181 16.17 14.20 5.56
N SER A 182 16.88 13.06 5.57
CA SER A 182 16.52 11.90 4.76
C SER A 182 15.20 11.27 5.22
N LEU A 183 14.48 10.65 4.30
CA LEU A 183 13.25 9.92 4.60
C LEU A 183 13.51 8.43 4.56
N THR A 184 13.04 7.73 5.58
CA THR A 184 13.19 6.28 5.73
C THR A 184 11.84 5.65 6.01
N VAL A 185 11.64 4.43 5.53
CA VAL A 185 10.45 3.64 5.83
C VAL A 185 10.69 2.87 7.13
N VAL A 186 9.78 3.03 8.08
CA VAL A 186 9.78 2.34 9.37
C VAL A 186 8.49 1.54 9.55
N ALA A 187 8.51 0.55 10.44
CA ALA A 187 7.30 -0.11 10.88
C ALA A 187 6.34 0.92 11.51
N GLY A 188 5.02 0.69 11.40
CA GLY A 188 4.01 1.52 12.04
C GLY A 188 4.11 1.55 13.58
N ALA A 189 3.23 2.32 14.21
CA ALA A 189 3.20 2.51 15.67
C ALA A 189 3.26 1.17 16.41
N GLY A 190 4.17 1.06 17.40
CA GLY A 190 4.38 -0.14 18.23
C GLY A 190 5.81 -0.71 18.22
N ALA A 191 6.68 -0.31 17.29
CA ALA A 191 8.02 -0.88 17.12
C ALA A 191 9.16 -0.10 17.81
N GLY A 192 8.87 0.75 18.79
CA GLY A 192 9.87 1.59 19.50
C GLY A 192 10.48 2.73 18.66
N VAL A 193 10.08 2.86 17.39
CA VAL A 193 10.47 3.94 16.47
C VAL A 193 9.21 4.63 15.96
N SER A 194 9.03 5.90 16.31
CA SER A 194 7.84 6.66 15.90
C SER A 194 7.94 7.16 14.46
N PRO A 195 6.88 7.03 13.64
CA PRO A 195 6.83 7.61 12.31
C PRO A 195 6.73 9.14 12.38
N SER A 196 7.12 9.81 11.29
CA SER A 196 6.92 11.27 11.17
C SER A 196 5.47 11.59 10.79
N VAL A 197 5.00 12.72 11.31
CA VAL A 197 3.69 13.29 11.03
C VAL A 197 3.90 14.65 10.40
N PHE A 198 3.56 14.83 9.13
CA PHE A 198 3.82 16.05 8.38
C PHE A 198 2.59 16.95 8.38
N THR A 199 2.82 18.26 8.29
CA THR A 199 1.72 19.24 8.11
C THR A 199 1.48 19.45 6.63
N VAL A 200 0.23 19.33 6.21
CA VAL A 200 -0.17 19.74 4.85
C VAL A 200 -0.23 21.26 4.80
N ALA A 201 0.41 21.86 3.80
CA ALA A 201 0.41 23.31 3.60
C ALA A 201 0.22 23.67 2.12
N ALA A 202 -0.22 24.90 1.86
CA ALA A 202 -0.16 25.44 0.51
C ALA A 202 1.31 25.70 0.14
N CYS A 203 1.72 25.27 -1.05
CA CYS A 203 3.02 25.64 -1.61
C CYS A 203 3.02 27.12 -2.04
N SER A 204 4.20 27.65 -2.34
CA SER A 204 4.37 28.99 -2.92
C SER A 204 3.67 29.15 -4.28
N GLU A 205 3.48 28.07 -5.02
CA GLU A 205 2.69 28.06 -6.25
C GLU A 205 1.19 27.89 -5.96
N PRO A 206 0.31 28.74 -6.53
CA PRO A 206 -1.12 28.63 -6.33
C PRO A 206 -1.66 27.27 -6.76
N GLY A 207 -2.38 26.59 -5.86
CA GLY A 207 -3.03 25.31 -6.13
C GLY A 207 -2.20 24.06 -5.85
N ASN A 208 -0.92 24.20 -5.52
CA ASN A 208 -0.05 23.08 -5.16
C ASN A 208 0.01 22.88 -3.64
N LEU A 209 0.04 21.62 -3.19
CA LEU A 209 0.17 21.25 -1.78
C LEU A 209 1.54 20.68 -1.47
N CYS A 210 2.03 20.98 -0.27
CA CYS A 210 3.35 20.61 0.19
C CYS A 210 3.27 20.04 1.61
N LEU A 211 4.26 19.23 1.99
CA LEU A 211 4.38 18.68 3.34
C LEU A 211 5.51 19.36 4.11
N LEU A 212 5.20 19.87 5.31
CA LEU A 212 6.17 20.46 6.23
C LEU A 212 6.62 19.40 7.26
N GLY A 213 7.95 19.28 7.43
CA GLY A 213 8.58 18.41 8.43
C GLY A 213 9.34 19.21 9.49
N ALA A 214 9.86 18.52 10.50
CA ALA A 214 10.74 19.12 11.50
C ALA A 214 12.05 19.54 10.79
N SER A 215 12.28 20.83 10.61
CA SER A 215 13.64 21.28 10.26
C SER A 215 14.52 20.99 11.47
N ALA A 216 15.57 20.16 11.28
CA ALA A 216 16.66 20.09 12.24
C ALA A 216 17.16 21.54 12.42
N GLY A 217 17.07 22.03 13.65
CA GLY A 217 17.16 23.46 13.93
C GLY A 217 18.32 24.14 13.24
N ASP A 218 18.03 25.07 12.33
CA ASP A 218 18.56 26.42 12.37
C ASP A 218 17.99 27.25 11.22
N LYS A 219 17.63 28.50 11.57
CA LYS A 219 17.28 29.63 10.69
C LYS A 219 15.94 29.57 9.96
N ALA A 220 15.03 30.39 10.47
CA ALA A 220 13.96 31.03 9.71
C ALA A 220 14.50 31.52 8.35
N GLY A 221 14.17 30.82 7.27
CA GLY A 221 14.60 31.16 5.90
C GLY A 221 14.82 30.00 4.93
N ALA A 222 14.84 28.74 5.37
CA ALA A 222 15.00 27.60 4.46
C ALA A 222 13.70 26.77 4.37
N SER A 223 12.96 26.86 3.26
CA SER A 223 11.82 25.98 2.98
C SER A 223 12.32 24.69 2.33
N PRO A 224 12.17 23.52 2.99
CA PRO A 224 11.95 22.31 2.21
C PRO A 224 10.61 21.73 2.61
N SER A 225 9.62 21.85 1.73
CA SER A 225 8.34 21.18 1.90
C SER A 225 8.10 20.29 0.69
N ILE A 226 8.07 18.98 0.92
CA ILE A 226 7.99 17.96 -0.12
C ILE A 226 6.71 18.24 -0.92
N HIS A 227 6.83 18.43 -2.24
CA HIS A 227 5.67 18.68 -3.08
C HIS A 227 4.83 17.42 -3.19
N LEU A 228 3.52 17.58 -3.03
CA LEU A 228 2.54 16.57 -3.33
C LEU A 228 2.15 16.68 -4.80
N LEU A 229 2.26 15.56 -5.50
CA LEU A 229 1.87 15.40 -6.89
C LEU A 229 0.78 14.36 -7.02
N ALA A 230 0.12 14.34 -8.18
CA ALA A 230 -0.73 13.23 -8.57
C ALA A 230 0.06 11.91 -8.46
N PRO A 231 -0.58 10.84 -7.97
CA PRO A 231 0.10 9.57 -7.74
C PRO A 231 0.60 8.96 -9.05
N ALA A 232 1.85 8.49 -9.06
CA ALA A 232 2.42 7.73 -10.17
C ALA A 232 1.63 6.43 -10.43
N ALA A 233 1.09 5.81 -9.37
CA ALA A 233 0.14 4.71 -9.44
C ALA A 233 -1.23 5.16 -8.90
N PRO A 234 -2.20 5.50 -9.76
CA PRO A 234 -3.48 6.09 -9.32
C PRO A 234 -4.41 5.11 -8.62
N GLN A 235 -4.18 3.81 -8.77
CA GLN A 235 -4.99 2.76 -8.17
C GLN A 235 -4.18 1.50 -7.93
N TYR A 236 -4.61 0.72 -6.94
CA TYR A 236 -4.07 -0.63 -6.74
C TYR A 236 -4.41 -1.55 -7.92
N PRO A 237 -3.56 -2.56 -8.21
CA PRO A 237 -3.87 -3.56 -9.22
C PRO A 237 -5.21 -4.26 -8.95
N LEU A 238 -5.91 -4.64 -10.01
CA LEU A 238 -7.21 -5.28 -9.89
C LEU A 238 -7.11 -6.60 -9.12
N GLY A 239 -7.98 -6.78 -8.13
CA GLY A 239 -7.97 -7.97 -7.27
C GLY A 239 -7.03 -7.88 -6.08
N SER A 240 -6.30 -6.76 -5.91
CA SER A 240 -5.42 -6.59 -4.75
C SER A 240 -6.19 -6.64 -3.42
N ARG A 241 -5.52 -7.13 -2.37
CA ARG A 241 -6.03 -7.20 -1.00
C ARG A 241 -4.94 -6.79 -0.02
N VAL A 242 -5.30 -6.20 1.11
CA VAL A 242 -4.37 -6.07 2.24
C VAL A 242 -4.60 -7.25 3.15
N LEU A 243 -3.55 -8.03 3.39
CA LEU A 243 -3.56 -9.10 4.38
C LEU A 243 -2.99 -8.56 5.69
N LYS A 244 -3.81 -8.53 6.73
CA LYS A 244 -3.45 -8.03 8.05
C LYS A 244 -3.23 -9.18 9.02
N GLY A 245 -1.99 -9.36 9.48
CA GLY A 245 -1.66 -10.15 10.66
C GLY A 245 -1.64 -9.30 11.93
N LEU A 246 -1.25 -9.92 13.04
CA LEU A 246 -1.12 -9.23 14.33
C LEU A 246 -0.13 -8.06 14.26
N ASP A 247 1.07 -8.32 13.74
CA ASP A 247 2.20 -7.37 13.77
C ASP A 247 2.69 -6.98 12.36
N SER A 248 2.01 -7.46 11.32
CA SER A 248 2.45 -7.33 9.93
C SER A 248 1.28 -7.09 9.00
N GLN A 249 1.50 -6.30 7.96
CA GLN A 249 0.55 -6.13 6.86
C GLN A 249 1.27 -6.33 5.53
N TYR A 250 0.60 -6.99 4.60
CA TYR A 250 1.12 -7.26 3.26
C TYR A 250 0.10 -6.81 2.22
N LEU A 251 0.59 -6.16 1.17
CA LEU A 251 -0.20 -5.99 -0.03
C LEU A 251 -0.15 -7.28 -0.85
N LEU A 252 -1.29 -7.91 -1.03
CA LEU A 252 -1.47 -9.06 -1.88
C LEU A 252 -1.95 -8.64 -3.26
N VAL A 253 -1.33 -9.20 -4.30
CA VAL A 253 -1.67 -9.00 -5.71
C VAL A 253 -1.84 -10.38 -6.36
N PRO A 254 -2.77 -10.56 -7.32
CA PRO A 254 -2.82 -11.80 -8.10
C PRO A 254 -1.47 -12.05 -8.77
N ILE A 255 -0.90 -13.25 -8.60
CA ILE A 255 0.47 -13.55 -9.03
C ILE A 255 0.71 -13.29 -10.52
N GLY A 256 -0.29 -13.55 -11.37
CA GLY A 256 -0.20 -13.30 -12.83
C GLY A 256 -0.16 -11.82 -13.22
N GLN A 257 -0.29 -10.91 -12.26
CA GLN A 257 -0.11 -9.48 -12.48
C GLN A 257 1.25 -8.96 -12.02
N ILE A 258 2.07 -9.78 -11.35
CA ILE A 258 3.41 -9.39 -10.86
C ILE A 258 4.43 -9.57 -11.97
N ILE A 259 5.26 -8.56 -12.21
CA ILE A 259 6.29 -8.57 -13.26
C ILE A 259 7.65 -8.24 -12.64
N ASP A 260 7.83 -7.00 -12.18
CA ASP A 260 9.12 -6.47 -11.72
C ASP A 260 9.14 -6.14 -10.21
N GLU A 261 8.12 -6.59 -9.47
CA GLU A 261 8.07 -6.39 -8.02
C GLU A 261 8.82 -7.51 -7.28
N HIS A 262 9.43 -7.19 -6.15
CA HIS A 262 9.83 -8.22 -5.19
C HIS A 262 8.59 -8.81 -4.50
N TYR A 263 8.45 -10.13 -4.51
CA TYR A 263 7.26 -10.80 -3.98
C TYR A 263 7.54 -12.12 -3.27
N THR A 264 6.58 -12.56 -2.47
CA THR A 264 6.48 -13.92 -1.93
C THR A 264 5.12 -14.53 -2.27
N THR A 265 5.10 -15.76 -2.75
CA THR A 265 3.87 -16.50 -3.09
C THR A 265 3.31 -17.30 -1.93
N TYR A 266 4.16 -17.59 -0.93
CA TYR A 266 3.83 -18.39 0.22
C TYR A 266 4.17 -17.62 1.49
N PHE A 267 3.31 -17.79 2.48
CA PHE A 267 3.44 -17.16 3.78
C PHE A 267 3.66 -18.21 4.85
N GLU A 268 4.52 -17.89 5.81
CA GLU A 268 4.65 -18.67 7.03
C GLU A 268 3.61 -18.17 8.02
N PHE A 269 2.53 -18.94 8.21
CA PHE A 269 1.51 -18.61 9.20
C PHE A 269 1.98 -19.06 10.58
N LEU A 270 2.16 -18.09 11.48
CA LEU A 270 2.57 -18.28 12.86
C LEU A 270 1.34 -18.19 13.77
N ASP A 271 1.31 -19.04 14.79
CA ASP A 271 0.25 -19.01 15.79
C ASP A 271 0.31 -17.70 16.59
N PRO A 272 -0.83 -17.04 16.86
CA PRO A 272 -0.88 -15.90 17.77
C PRO A 272 -0.36 -16.29 19.16
N PRO A 273 0.31 -15.39 19.89
CA PRO A 273 0.68 -15.64 21.27
C PRO A 273 -0.58 -15.99 22.09
N ALA A 274 -0.48 -17.00 22.94
CA ALA A 274 -1.58 -17.36 23.83
C ALA A 274 -2.00 -16.13 24.64
N ALA A 275 -3.29 -15.81 24.64
CA ALA A 275 -3.82 -14.73 25.47
C ALA A 275 -3.44 -15.05 26.92
N VAL A 276 -2.59 -14.23 27.53
CA VAL A 276 -2.35 -14.29 28.97
C VAL A 276 -3.65 -13.80 29.61
N SER A 277 -4.47 -14.72 30.14
CA SER A 277 -5.59 -14.36 30.99
C SER A 277 -5.04 -13.54 32.16
N MET A 278 -5.36 -12.24 32.18
CA MET A 278 -5.37 -11.45 33.40
C MET A 278 -6.70 -11.62 34.11
#